data_AF-A0A0K1QG56-F1
#
_entry.id   AF-A0A0K1QG56-F1
#
_cell.length_a   1.000
_cell.length_b   1.000
_cell.length_c   1.000
_cell.angle_alpha   90.00
_cell.angle_beta   90.00
_cell.angle_gamma   90.00
#
_symmetry.space_group_name_H-M   'P 1'
#
loop_
_entity.id
_entity.type
_entity.pdbx_description
1 polymer ?
#
loop_
_entity_poly.entity_id
_entity_poly.type
_entity_poly.pdbx_seq_one_letter_code
_entity_poly.pdbx_strand_id
1 'polypeptide(L)' 'MVSSTQQFERIRKRKKTTSGKRNKRTLRRMGTPAFPVHPEGYNASAPDAKKP' A
#
# COMPACT_ATOMS: atom_id res chain seq x y z
N MET A 1 -35.66 4.58 16.29
CA MET A 1 -34.28 5.10 16.23
C MET A 1 -33.30 3.94 16.24
N VAL A 2 -32.24 4.00 15.44
CA VAL A 2 -31.15 3.00 15.49
C VAL A 2 -30.30 3.30 16.73
N SER A 3 -29.88 2.28 17.48
CA SER A 3 -29.04 2.50 18.65
C SER A 3 -27.71 3.13 18.24
N SER A 4 -27.13 3.96 19.11
CA SER A 4 -25.86 4.64 18.85
C SER A 4 -24.77 3.65 18.41
N THR A 5 -24.67 2.49 19.06
CA THR A 5 -23.76 1.40 18.72
C THR A 5 -23.95 0.90 17.28
N GLN A 6 -25.19 0.60 16.88
CA GLN A 6 -25.50 0.15 15.52
C GLN A 6 -25.18 1.21 14.48
N GLN A 7 -25.38 2.50 14.79
CA GLN A 7 -25.01 3.61 13.92
C GLN A 7 -23.50 3.67 13.70
N PHE A 8 -22.70 3.60 14.77
CA PHE A 8 -21.23 3.63 14.66
C PHE A 8 -20.68 2.42 13.91
N GLU A 9 -21.23 1.23 14.13
CA GLU A 9 -20.84 0.02 13.40
C GLU A 9 -21.10 0.14 11.91
N ARG A 10 -22.28 0.65 11.51
CA ARG A 10 -22.60 0.92 10.10
C ARG A 10 -21.62 1.92 9.48
N ILE A 11 -21.29 2.99 10.20
CA ILE A 11 -20.31 4.00 9.74
C ILE A 11 -18.92 3.37 9.56
N ARG A 12 -18.46 2.54 10.51
CA ARG A 12 -17.16 1.84 10.39
C ARG A 12 -17.15 0.88 9.21
N LYS A 13 -18.19 0.07 9.02
CA LYS A 13 -18.33 -0.85 7.87
C LYS A 13 -18.28 -0.06 6.55
N ARG A 14 -18.97 1.08 6.46
CA ARG A 14 -18.93 1.97 5.29
C ARG A 14 -17.54 2.53 5.05
N LYS A 15 -16.88 3.10 6.06
CA LYS A 15 -15.53 3.65 5.93
C LYS A 15 -14.49 2.59 5.54
N LYS A 16 -14.58 1.39 6.11
CA LYS A 16 -13.70 0.24 5.79
C LYS A 16 -13.85 -0.18 4.32
N THR A 17 -15.08 -0.26 3.81
CA THR A 17 -15.31 -0.65 2.40
C THR A 17 -14.89 0.43 1.41
N THR A 18 -15.19 1.71 1.67
CA THR A 18 -14.78 2.81 0.79
C THR A 18 -13.26 2.97 0.73
N SER A 19 -12.58 2.97 1.89
CA SER A 19 -11.11 3.05 1.94
C SER A 19 -10.45 1.81 1.33
N GLY A 20 -10.93 0.60 1.66
CA GLY A 20 -10.39 -0.64 1.12
C GLY A 20 -10.49 -0.74 -0.41
N LYS A 21 -11.61 -0.30 -1.01
CA LYS A 21 -11.75 -0.26 -2.47
C LYS A 21 -10.77 0.72 -3.13
N ARG A 22 -10.60 1.91 -2.55
CA ARG A 22 -9.64 2.91 -3.05
C ARG A 22 -8.20 2.40 -2.93
N ASN A 23 -7.82 1.87 -1.78
CA ASN A 23 -6.50 1.29 -1.54
C ASN A 23 -6.19 0.13 -2.49
N LYS A 24 -7.17 -0.75 -2.76
CA LYS A 24 -6.99 -1.82 -3.75
C LYS A 24 -6.74 -1.27 -5.15
N ARG A 25 -7.42 -0.21 -5.56
CA ARG A 25 -7.22 0.43 -6.88
C ARG A 25 -5.86 1.13 -6.97
N THR A 26 -5.44 1.85 -5.92
CA THR A 26 -4.13 2.51 -5.89
C THR A 26 -3.01 1.49 -5.88
N LEU A 27 -3.09 0.44 -5.07
CA LEU A 27 -2.09 -0.65 -5.04
C LEU A 27 -2.04 -1.44 -6.35
N ARG A 28 -3.15 -1.55 -7.09
CA ARG A 28 -3.12 -2.13 -8.46
C ARG A 28 -2.40 -1.22 -9.45
N ARG A 29 -2.58 0.10 -9.34
CA ARG A 29 -1.94 1.08 -10.23
C ARG A 29 -0.46 1.29 -9.90
N MET A 30 -0.13 1.27 -8.62
CA MET A 30 1.23 1.43 -8.07
C MET A 30 1.91 0.08 -7.79
N GLY A 31 1.30 -1.02 -8.21
CA GLY A 31 1.76 -2.37 -7.92
C GLY A 31 3.09 -2.70 -8.60
N THR A 32 3.68 -3.83 -8.21
CA THR A 32 4.94 -4.32 -8.77
C THR A 32 4.89 -4.27 -10.30
N PRO A 33 5.91 -3.69 -10.95
CA PRO A 33 5.99 -3.62 -12.40
C PRO A 33 5.87 -5.02 -13.01
N ALA A 34 5.25 -5.12 -14.19
CA ALA A 34 5.02 -6.39 -14.88
C ALA A 34 6.32 -7.11 -15.28
N PHE A 35 7.43 -6.37 -15.26
CA PHE A 35 8.77 -6.90 -15.46
C PHE A 35 9.55 -6.76 -14.15
N PRO A 36 10.52 -7.65 -13.87
CA PRO A 36 11.44 -7.46 -12.78
C PRO A 36 12.15 -6.12 -12.99
N VAL A 37 11.82 -5.12 -12.18
CA VAL A 37 12.74 -4.00 -12.01
C VAL A 37 13.88 -4.60 -11.21
N HIS A 38 14.97 -4.89 -11.90
CA HIS A 38 16.25 -5.01 -11.25
C HIS A 38 16.52 -3.60 -10.71
N PRO A 39 16.36 -3.33 -9.40
CA PRO A 39 16.94 -2.11 -8.87
C PRO A 39 18.39 -2.14 -9.32
N GLU A 40 18.89 -1.05 -9.92
CA GLU A 40 20.30 -0.97 -10.28
C GLU A 40 21.08 -1.46 -9.06
N GLY A 41 21.81 -2.56 -9.24
CA GLY A 41 22.57 -3.15 -8.15
C GLY A 41 23.42 -2.05 -7.55
N TYR A 42 23.45 -1.96 -6.22
CA TYR A 42 24.24 -0.94 -5.55
C TYR A 42 25.66 -0.94 -6.11
N ASN A 43 26.09 0.20 -6.66
CA ASN A 43 27.35 0.29 -7.39
C ASN A 43 28.50 -0.13 -6.46
N ALA A 44 29.17 -1.23 -6.76
CA ALA A 44 30.30 -1.73 -5.96
C ALA A 44 31.48 -0.73 -5.91
N SER A 45 31.50 0.24 -6.83
CA SER A 45 32.46 1.37 -6.84
C SER A 45 31.91 2.64 -6.17
N ALA A 46 30.74 2.59 -5.53
CA ALA A 46 30.21 3.73 -4.77
C ALA A 46 31.14 4.06 -3.58
N PRO A 47 31.30 5.35 -3.22
CA PRO A 47 32.16 5.76 -2.12
C PRO A 47 31.82 5.12 -0.77
N ASP A 48 30.55 4.73 -0.59
CA ASP A 48 29.95 4.14 0.60
C ASP A 48 29.89 2.60 0.54
N ALA A 49 30.45 1.96 -0.50
CA ALA A 49 30.47 0.51 -0.63
C ALA A 49 31.39 -0.16 0.41
N LYS A 50 30.91 -1.26 1.01
CA LYS A 50 31.70 -2.07 1.94
C LYS A 50 32.85 -2.75 1.17
N LYS A 51 34.09 -2.41 1.51
CA LYS A 51 35.29 -3.08 0.96
C LYS A 51 35.37 -4.54 1.47
N PRO A 52 35.89 -5.48 0.66
CA PRO A 52 36.13 -6.85 1.09
C PRO A 52 37.08 -6.92 2.29
#